data_AF-A0A2K3NZV5-F1
#
_entry.id   AF-A0A2K3NZV5-F1
#
_cell.length_a   1.000
_cell.length_b   1.000
_cell.length_c   1.000
_cell.angle_alpha   90.00
_cell.angle_beta   90.00
_cell.angle_gamma   90.00
#
_symmetry.space_group_name_H-M   'P 1'
#
loop_
_entity.id
_entity.type
_entity.pdbx_description
1 polymer ?
#
loop_
_entity_poly.entity_id
_entity_poly.type
_entity_poly.pdbx_seq_one_letter_code
_entity_poly.pdbx_strand_id
1 'polypeptide(L)'
;MLMNRARTVRYILTTKEAVVVACQRTFATAKAKKGSKGGGLSDSPKGSTLSKEVKASTVVGANILKDGTDPKILPNAEYPDWLSQLIDKRPALSELRRKNIETLVFGDLKRYVKLDNRARIKENNSLKAKN
;
A
#
# COMPACT_ATOMS: atom_id res chain seq x y z
N MET A 1 49.96 21.54 -39.28
CA MET A 1 49.66 21.75 -37.84
C MET A 1 48.92 20.53 -37.33
N LEU A 2 49.59 19.74 -36.49
CA LEU A 2 49.05 18.58 -35.79
C LEU A 2 48.63 19.01 -34.39
N MET A 3 47.53 18.46 -33.87
CA MET A 3 47.50 17.83 -32.54
C MET A 3 46.09 17.31 -32.23
N ASN A 4 46.00 15.98 -32.25
CA ASN A 4 44.90 15.18 -31.69
C ASN A 4 44.76 15.46 -30.18
N ARG A 5 43.55 15.72 -29.70
CA ARG A 5 43.25 15.81 -28.26
C ARG A 5 42.47 14.59 -27.81
N ALA A 6 43.20 13.53 -27.48
CA ALA A 6 42.70 12.39 -26.72
C ALA A 6 42.16 12.88 -25.36
N ARG A 7 40.89 12.59 -25.06
CA ARG A 7 40.32 12.83 -23.72
C ARG A 7 40.73 11.67 -22.83
N THR A 8 41.72 11.92 -21.99
CA THR A 8 42.29 11.01 -21.01
C THR A 8 41.22 10.55 -20.01
N VAL A 9 41.00 9.23 -19.94
CA VAL A 9 40.25 8.58 -18.85
C VAL A 9 41.10 8.69 -17.58
N ARG A 10 40.64 9.45 -16.58
CA ARG A 10 41.24 9.43 -15.24
C ARG A 10 40.56 8.33 -14.43
N TYR A 11 41.30 7.24 -14.28
CA TYR A 11 41.04 6.17 -13.33
C TYR A 11 41.30 6.71 -11.91
N ILE A 12 40.24 6.84 -11.10
CA ILE A 12 40.38 7.17 -9.67
C ILE A 12 40.28 5.87 -8.90
N LEU A 13 41.44 5.34 -8.52
CA LEU A 13 41.57 4.33 -7.48
C LEU A 13 41.83 5.03 -6.14
N THR A 14 41.37 4.37 -5.07
CA THR A 14 41.64 4.61 -3.64
C THR A 14 40.99 5.89 -3.07
N THR A 15 40.32 5.89 -1.92
CA THR A 15 40.38 5.04 -0.72
C THR A 15 38.99 4.93 -0.06
N LYS A 16 38.85 3.91 0.79
CA LYS A 16 37.70 3.62 1.62
C LYS A 16 37.41 4.76 2.61
N GLU A 17 36.35 5.53 2.42
CA GLU A 17 35.48 5.98 3.52
C GLU A 17 34.07 6.16 2.96
N ALA A 18 33.17 5.31 3.43
CA ALA A 18 31.78 5.32 3.04
C ALA A 18 31.10 6.52 3.73
N VAL A 19 30.93 7.62 3.00
CA VAL A 19 29.98 8.67 3.35
C VAL A 19 28.57 8.11 3.13
N VAL A 20 28.12 7.28 4.07
CA VAL A 20 26.74 6.84 4.18
C VAL A 20 25.98 8.00 4.81
N VAL A 21 25.31 8.80 3.99
CA VAL A 21 24.23 9.68 4.45
C VAL A 21 23.09 8.77 4.92
N ALA A 22 23.20 8.33 6.17
CA ALA A 22 22.22 7.53 6.86
C ALA A 22 21.08 8.45 7.29
N CYS A 23 20.12 8.72 6.38
CA CYS A 23 18.81 9.23 6.79
C CYS A 23 18.05 8.06 7.44
N GLN A 24 18.44 7.71 8.67
CA GLN A 24 17.71 6.76 9.51
C GLN A 24 16.53 7.50 10.12
N ARG A 25 15.30 7.17 9.69
CA ARG A 25 14.09 7.49 10.46
C ARG A 25 14.10 6.63 11.72
N THR A 26 14.49 7.23 12.84
CA THR A 26 14.34 6.61 14.16
C THR A 26 12.88 6.77 14.60
N PHE A 27 12.22 5.66 14.92
CA PHE A 27 10.91 5.68 15.57
C PHE A 27 11.14 5.71 17.08
N ALA A 28 10.51 6.66 17.78
CA ALA A 28 10.58 6.73 19.23
C ALA A 28 9.88 5.50 19.85
N THR A 29 10.64 4.59 20.46
CA THR A 29 10.09 3.54 21.31
C THR A 29 9.87 4.10 22.71
N ALA A 30 8.75 4.80 22.92
CA ALA A 30 8.33 5.17 24.27
C ALA A 30 7.76 3.94 24.98
N LYS A 31 8.53 3.36 25.92
CA LYS A 31 7.99 2.41 26.90
C LYS A 31 7.13 3.19 27.90
N ALA A 32 5.84 3.31 27.62
CA ALA A 32 4.89 3.89 28.57
C ALA A 32 4.61 2.89 29.71
N LYS A 33 4.99 3.29 30.93
CA LYS A 33 4.62 2.61 32.18
C LYS A 33 3.11 2.80 32.39
N LYS A 34 2.36 1.69 32.35
CA LYS A 34 0.90 1.67 32.56
C LYS A 34 0.57 2.05 34.01
N GLY A 35 0.28 3.33 34.24
CA GLY A 35 -0.35 3.80 35.47
C GLY A 35 -1.80 3.33 35.50
N SER A 36 -2.14 2.53 36.50
CA SER A 36 -3.52 2.16 36.82
C SER A 36 -4.16 3.29 37.61
N LYS A 37 -5.15 3.97 37.01
CA LYS A 37 -6.19 4.72 37.73
C LYS A 37 -7.47 4.68 36.91
N GLY A 38 -8.53 4.22 37.56
CA GLY A 38 -9.74 3.72 36.93
C GLY A 38 -10.76 4.77 36.51
N GLY A 39 -11.89 4.25 36.03
CA GLY A 39 -13.16 4.97 35.98
C GLY A 39 -13.44 5.72 34.69
N GLY A 40 -13.63 4.99 33.59
CA GLY A 40 -14.21 5.50 32.34
C GLY A 40 -14.95 4.37 31.64
N LEU A 41 -16.10 3.96 32.18
CA LEU A 41 -17.03 3.09 31.47
C LEU A 41 -17.56 3.88 30.26
N SER A 42 -17.20 3.43 29.06
CA SER A 42 -18.04 3.34 27.84
C SER A 42 -17.42 3.75 26.50
N ASP A 43 -16.12 4.05 26.41
CA ASP A 43 -15.52 4.41 25.11
C ASP A 43 -14.82 3.24 24.40
N SER A 44 -15.49 2.08 24.37
CA SER A 44 -15.18 1.05 23.39
C SER A 44 -16.09 1.25 22.18
N PRO A 45 -15.57 1.30 20.93
CA PRO A 45 -16.40 1.42 19.76
C PRO A 45 -17.44 0.30 19.74
N LYS A 46 -18.70 0.66 19.96
CA LYS A 46 -19.81 -0.29 19.87
C LYS A 46 -20.02 -0.58 18.40
N GLY A 47 -19.62 -1.77 17.94
CA GLY A 47 -20.01 -2.27 16.63
C GLY A 47 -21.53 -2.24 16.52
N SER A 48 -22.07 -1.54 15.53
CA SER A 48 -23.52 -1.38 15.41
C SER A 48 -24.18 -2.71 15.00
N THR A 49 -24.98 -3.27 15.90
CA THR A 49 -25.78 -4.48 15.69
C THR A 49 -27.06 -4.13 14.91
N LEU A 50 -26.90 -3.64 13.68
CA LEU A 50 -28.03 -3.29 12.82
C LEU A 50 -28.51 -4.48 11.99
N SER A 51 -29.82 -4.60 11.82
CA SER A 51 -30.47 -5.62 10.98
C SER A 51 -29.99 -5.50 9.52
N LYS A 52 -29.99 -6.64 8.80
CA LYS A 52 -29.49 -6.72 7.42
C LYS A 52 -30.26 -5.80 6.46
N GLU A 53 -31.55 -5.60 6.71
CA GLU A 53 -32.44 -4.76 5.91
C GLU A 53 -32.01 -3.29 5.90
N VAL A 54 -31.66 -2.75 7.08
CA VAL A 54 -31.21 -1.35 7.23
C VAL A 54 -29.90 -1.09 6.48
N LYS A 55 -29.04 -2.12 6.35
CA LYS A 55 -27.76 -2.03 5.61
C LYS A 55 -27.94 -2.12 4.09
N ALA A 56 -29.09 -2.60 3.61
CA ALA A 56 -29.37 -2.75 2.19
C ALA A 56 -30.00 -1.48 1.58
N SER A 57 -30.71 -0.69 2.38
CA SER A 57 -31.35 0.55 1.91
C SER A 57 -30.46 1.80 2.07
N THR A 58 -29.57 1.80 3.06
CA THR A 58 -28.85 3.00 3.49
C THR A 58 -27.42 2.67 3.91
N VAL A 59 -26.46 3.52 3.54
CA VAL A 59 -25.07 3.39 3.99
C VAL A 59 -24.92 4.03 5.37
N VAL A 60 -25.08 3.21 6.41
CA VAL A 60 -25.02 3.69 7.79
C VAL A 60 -23.60 4.14 8.15
N GLY A 61 -23.49 5.36 8.69
CA GLY A 61 -22.22 5.92 9.16
C GLY A 61 -21.36 6.56 8.06
N ALA A 62 -21.94 6.82 6.89
CA ALA A 62 -21.28 7.60 5.85
C ALA A 62 -21.43 9.12 6.10
N ASN A 63 -22.51 9.56 6.75
CA ASN A 63 -22.66 10.94 7.13
C ASN A 63 -21.83 11.27 8.40
N ILE A 64 -21.02 12.32 8.32
CA ILE A 64 -20.19 12.85 9.42
C ILE A 64 -20.77 14.14 10.03
N LEU A 65 -21.77 14.75 9.39
CA LEU A 65 -22.36 16.01 9.82
C LEU A 65 -23.45 15.76 10.87
N LYS A 66 -23.54 16.66 11.86
CA LYS A 66 -24.53 16.55 12.95
C LYS A 66 -25.97 16.61 12.47
N ASP A 67 -26.25 17.44 11.46
CA ASP A 67 -27.59 17.67 10.90
C ASP A 67 -27.76 17.01 9.52
N GLY A 68 -26.97 15.98 9.22
CA GLY A 68 -27.05 15.23 7.98
C GLY A 68 -27.81 13.91 8.11
N THR A 69 -28.31 13.41 6.98
CA THR A 69 -28.84 12.04 6.89
C THR A 69 -27.85 11.16 6.11
N ASP A 70 -27.79 9.88 6.46
CA ASP A 70 -26.98 8.91 5.70
C ASP A 70 -27.49 8.76 4.26
N PRO A 71 -26.58 8.61 3.27
CA PRO A 71 -26.95 8.44 1.87
C PRO A 71 -27.66 7.09 1.64
N LYS A 72 -28.71 7.12 0.82
CA LYS A 72 -29.46 5.94 0.38
C LYS A 72 -28.69 5.20 -0.72
N ILE A 73 -28.81 3.87 -0.71
CA ILE A 73 -28.26 3.03 -1.77
C ILE A 73 -29.18 3.11 -2.99
N LEU A 74 -28.60 3.46 -4.13
CA LEU A 74 -29.31 3.63 -5.40
C LEU A 74 -29.20 2.35 -6.25
N PRO A 75 -30.03 2.19 -7.28
CA PRO A 75 -29.86 1.11 -8.27
C PRO A 75 -28.49 1.17 -8.96
N ASN A 76 -28.00 0.02 -9.40
CA ASN A 76 -26.67 -0.09 -10.05
C ASN A 76 -26.48 0.84 -11.27
N ALA A 77 -27.57 1.17 -11.98
CA ALA A 77 -27.53 2.05 -13.16
C ALA A 77 -27.21 3.51 -12.84
N GLU A 78 -27.39 3.95 -11.59
CA GLU A 78 -27.06 5.32 -11.17
C GLU A 78 -25.57 5.46 -10.80
N TYR A 79 -24.87 4.34 -10.62
CA TYR A 79 -23.45 4.35 -10.33
C TYR A 79 -22.62 4.28 -11.62
N PRO A 80 -21.46 4.96 -11.67
CA PRO A 80 -20.58 4.89 -12.83
C PRO A 80 -20.02 3.47 -13.08
N ASP A 81 -19.78 3.14 -14.35
CA ASP A 81 -19.28 1.83 -14.79
C ASP A 81 -17.97 1.38 -14.11
N TRP A 82 -17.09 2.33 -13.78
CA TRP A 82 -15.82 2.02 -13.12
C TRP A 82 -16.00 1.37 -11.74
N LEU A 83 -17.15 1.57 -11.08
CA LEU A 83 -17.45 0.98 -9.78
C LEU A 83 -17.64 -0.55 -9.91
N SER A 84 -18.39 -0.98 -10.92
CA SER A 84 -18.64 -2.40 -11.19
C SER A 84 -17.34 -3.13 -11.53
N GLN A 85 -16.45 -2.48 -12.28
CA GLN A 85 -15.14 -3.02 -12.65
C GLN A 85 -14.20 -3.25 -11.45
N LEU A 86 -14.49 -2.67 -10.28
CA LEU A 86 -13.64 -2.83 -9.09
C LEU A 86 -13.82 -4.20 -8.41
N ILE A 87 -14.98 -4.83 -8.61
CA ILE A 87 -15.31 -6.15 -8.04
C ILE A 87 -14.55 -7.25 -8.79
N ASP A 88 -14.20 -7.01 -10.05
CA ASP A 88 -13.50 -7.97 -10.88
C ASP A 88 -12.12 -8.31 -10.30
N LYS A 89 -11.89 -9.62 -10.17
CA LYS A 89 -10.63 -10.13 -9.64
C LYS A 89 -9.51 -9.82 -10.61
N ARG A 90 -8.64 -8.91 -10.21
CA ARG A 90 -7.41 -8.61 -10.95
C ARG A 90 -6.47 -9.82 -10.98
N PRO A 91 -5.70 -10.01 -12.08
CA PRO A 91 -4.95 -11.24 -12.33
C PRO A 91 -3.92 -11.54 -11.24
N ALA A 92 -3.68 -12.82 -10.98
CA ALA A 92 -2.69 -13.28 -10.02
C ALA A 92 -1.26 -13.20 -10.59
N LEU A 93 -0.24 -13.27 -9.73
CA LEU A 93 1.17 -13.25 -10.16
C LEU A 93 1.51 -14.45 -11.06
N SER A 94 0.92 -15.62 -10.81
CA SER A 94 1.08 -16.80 -11.66
C SER A 94 0.55 -16.60 -13.08
N GLU A 95 -0.60 -15.94 -13.22
CA GLU A 95 -1.21 -15.63 -14.51
C GLU A 95 -0.39 -14.57 -15.26
N LEU A 96 0.08 -13.55 -14.54
CA LEU A 96 0.92 -12.50 -15.12
C LEU A 96 2.27 -13.04 -15.60
N ARG A 97 2.88 -14.00 -14.87
CA ARG A 97 4.14 -14.65 -15.27
C ARG A 97 4.00 -15.53 -16.51
N ARG A 98 2.80 -16.04 -16.80
CA ARG A 98 2.54 -16.86 -17.99
C ARG A 98 2.33 -16.04 -19.25
N LYS A 99 2.10 -14.74 -19.13
CA LYS A 99 1.92 -13.82 -20.25
C LYS A 99 3.25 -13.16 -20.60
N ASN A 100 3.41 -12.75 -21.86
CA ASN A 100 4.60 -12.00 -22.29
C ASN A 100 4.56 -10.56 -21.76
N ILE A 101 5.57 -10.19 -20.98
CA ILE A 101 5.68 -8.90 -20.27
C ILE A 101 5.62 -7.72 -21.24
N GLU A 102 6.15 -7.87 -22.46
CA GLU A 102 6.20 -6.83 -23.49
C GLU A 102 4.85 -6.54 -24.13
N THR A 103 3.94 -7.50 -24.12
CA THR A 103 2.59 -7.39 -24.70
C THR A 103 1.52 -6.99 -23.67
N LEU A 104 1.90 -6.86 -22.41
CA LEU A 104 0.96 -6.63 -21.32
C LEU A 104 0.38 -5.21 -21.37
N VAL A 105 -0.93 -5.11 -21.12
CA VAL A 105 -1.58 -3.82 -20.88
C VAL A 105 -0.92 -3.16 -19.67
N PHE A 106 -0.74 -1.83 -19.73
CA PHE A 106 -0.04 -1.06 -18.71
C PHE A 106 -0.54 -1.33 -17.26
N GLY A 107 -1.85 -1.50 -17.08
CA GLY A 107 -2.43 -1.84 -15.77
C GLY A 107 -1.94 -3.17 -15.21
N ASP A 108 -1.83 -4.18 -16.06
CA ASP A 108 -1.32 -5.51 -15.72
C ASP A 108 0.19 -5.49 -15.49
N LEU A 109 0.95 -4.73 -16.28
CA LEU A 109 2.39 -4.55 -16.10
C LEU A 109 2.70 -3.89 -14.74
N LYS A 110 1.99 -2.82 -14.39
CA LYS A 110 2.12 -2.15 -13.08
C LYS A 110 1.83 -3.11 -11.93
N ARG A 111 0.81 -3.96 -12.08
CA ARG A 111 0.46 -4.98 -11.08
C ARG A 111 1.51 -6.07 -10.97
N TYR A 112 2.04 -6.54 -12.10
CA TYR A 112 3.12 -7.54 -12.16
C TYR A 112 4.33 -7.08 -11.34
N VAL A 113 4.85 -5.88 -11.63
CA VAL A 113 6.02 -5.32 -10.91
C VAL A 113 5.74 -5.18 -9.41
N LYS A 114 4.53 -4.79 -9.02
CA LYS A 114 4.15 -4.68 -7.60
C LYS A 114 4.11 -6.04 -6.89
N LEU A 115 3.53 -7.05 -7.55
CA LEU A 115 3.42 -8.39 -6.97
C LEU A 115 4.78 -9.11 -6.93
N ASP A 116 5.61 -8.96 -7.95
CA ASP A 116 6.94 -9.56 -7.99
C ASP A 116 7.85 -8.99 -6.89
N ASN A 117 7.84 -7.66 -6.73
CA ASN A 117 8.54 -7.02 -5.61
C ASN A 117 8.03 -7.50 -4.25
N ARG A 118 6.71 -7.67 -4.09
CA ARG A 118 6.13 -8.20 -2.84
C ARG A 118 6.58 -9.64 -2.56
N ALA A 119 6.63 -10.48 -3.59
CA ALA A 119 7.10 -11.86 -3.46
C ALA A 119 8.57 -11.91 -3.01
N ARG A 120 9.44 -11.13 -3.66
CA ARG A 120 10.86 -11.00 -3.30
C ARG A 120 11.07 -10.51 -1.87
N ILE A 121 10.32 -9.49 -1.45
CA ILE A 121 10.39 -8.99 -0.06
C ILE A 121 9.94 -10.06 0.93
N LYS A 122 8.87 -10.79 0.62
CA LYS A 122 8.35 -11.86 1.50
C LYS A 122 9.38 -12.98 1.66
N GLU A 123 10.03 -13.41 0.58
CA GLU A 123 11.10 -14.40 0.59
C GLU A 123 12.30 -13.94 1.43
N ASN A 124 12.76 -12.71 1.22
CA ASN A 124 13.83 -12.11 2.02
C ASN A 124 13.47 -12.02 3.51
N ASN A 125 12.23 -11.67 3.84
CA ASN A 125 11.77 -11.62 5.21
C ASN A 125 11.70 -13.02 5.84
N SER A 126 11.30 -14.04 5.08
CA SER A 126 11.32 -15.42 5.58
C SER A 126 12.73 -15.95 5.82
N LEU A 127 13.70 -15.60 4.98
CA LEU A 127 15.10 -16.01 5.17
C LEU A 127 15.77 -15.28 6.34
N LYS A 128 15.37 -14.03 6.60
CA LYS A 128 15.93 -13.19 7.69
C LYS A 128 15.17 -13.33 9.00
N ALA A 129 13.98 -13.93 8.99
CA ALA A 129 13.27 -14.27 10.21
C ALA A 129 14.13 -15.27 10.97
N LYS A 130 14.59 -14.87 12.16
CA LYS A 130 15.33 -15.76 13.05
C LYS A 130 14.42 -16.93 13.40
N ASN A 131 14.89 -18.16 13.14
CA ASN A 131 14.40 -19.34 13.84
C ASN A 131 14.67 -19.20 15.34
#